data_AF-A0A1V5IZY3-F1
#
_entry.id   AF-A0A1V5IZY3-F1
#
_cell.length_a   1.000
_cell.length_b   1.000
_cell.length_c   1.000
_cell.angle_alpha   90.00
_cell.angle_beta   90.00
_cell.angle_gamma   90.00
#
_symmetry.space_group_name_H-M   'P 1'
#
loop_
_entity.id
_entity.type
_entity.pdbx_description
1 polymer ?
#
loop_
_entity_poly.entity_id
_entity_poly.type
_entity_poly.pdbx_seq_one_letter_code
_entity_poly.pdbx_strand_id
1 'polypeptide(L)'
;MEYNPNRVIKMIQNGQREEVLNSSTIWLCMSCETCITRCPNEVDIARMMDVLRQMAIESGIGAREKNVLKFHEAFLSGIKMGGRINEPMMMVQYKLKSGDLFSDVTLAPGMFLKGKLALISPRTKDLKSVKDIFEKTRHS
;
A
#
# COMPACT_ATOMS: atom_id res chain seq x y z
N MET A 1 -14.54 2.22 0.68
CA MET A 1 -14.44 1.65 2.04
C MET A 1 -15.81 1.10 2.37
N GLU A 2 -15.89 -0.18 2.74
CA GLU A 2 -17.18 -0.86 3.00
C GLU A 2 -17.54 -0.84 4.49
N TYR A 3 -16.53 -0.93 5.35
CA TYR A 3 -16.68 -0.99 6.80
C TYR A 3 -15.83 0.08 7.48
N ASN A 4 -16.36 0.67 8.54
CA ASN A 4 -15.56 1.51 9.44
C ASN A 4 -14.59 0.63 10.26
N PRO A 5 -13.44 1.17 10.69
CA PRO A 5 -12.45 0.39 11.42
C PRO A 5 -12.97 -0.30 12.69
N ASN A 6 -13.86 0.36 13.44
CA ASN A 6 -14.51 -0.23 14.62
C ASN A 6 -15.37 -1.45 14.27
N ARG A 7 -16.04 -1.43 13.11
CA ARG A 7 -16.82 -2.57 12.62
C ARG A 7 -15.91 -3.72 12.21
N VAL A 8 -14.78 -3.43 11.57
CA VAL A 8 -13.77 -4.44 11.23
C VAL A 8 -13.26 -5.15 12.49
N ILE A 9 -12.95 -4.40 13.56
CA ILE A 9 -12.57 -5.00 14.86
C ILE A 9 -13.66 -5.95 15.37
N LYS A 10 -14.92 -5.52 15.32
CA LYS A 10 -16.03 -6.36 15.81
C LYS A 10 -16.21 -7.63 14.97
N MET A 11 -16.07 -7.52 13.65
CA MET A 11 -16.12 -8.68 12.75
C MET A 11 -15.01 -9.69 13.05
N ILE A 12 -13.80 -9.21 13.34
CA ILE A 12 -12.69 -10.07 13.78
C ILE A 12 -13.03 -10.78 15.08
N GLN A 13 -13.54 -10.05 16.08
CA GLN A 13 -13.96 -10.64 17.36
C GLN A 13 -15.08 -11.68 17.21
N ASN A 14 -15.95 -11.52 16.23
CA ASN A 14 -17.04 -12.45 15.94
C ASN A 14 -16.59 -13.65 15.07
N GLY A 15 -15.30 -13.76 14.72
CA GLY A 15 -14.78 -14.86 13.91
C GLY A 15 -15.11 -14.77 12.41
N GLN A 16 -15.53 -13.60 11.91
CA GLN A 16 -15.89 -13.38 10.50
C GLN A 16 -14.65 -13.20 9.60
N ARG A 17 -13.71 -14.15 9.66
CA ARG A 17 -12.40 -14.06 8.99
C ARG A 17 -12.54 -13.83 7.49
N GLU A 18 -13.29 -14.68 6.79
CA GLU A 18 -13.43 -14.62 5.33
C GLU A 18 -14.02 -13.28 4.87
N GLU A 19 -15.03 -12.78 5.57
CA GLU A 19 -15.69 -11.52 5.23
C GLU A 19 -14.75 -10.32 5.39
N VAL A 20 -13.89 -10.34 6.41
CA VAL A 20 -12.89 -9.28 6.64
C VAL A 20 -11.79 -9.34 5.57
N LEU A 21 -11.26 -10.54 5.27
CA LEU A 21 -10.18 -10.70 4.30
C LEU A 21 -10.62 -10.38 2.86
N ASN A 22 -11.89 -10.62 2.53
CA ASN A 22 -12.48 -10.26 1.23
C ASN A 22 -12.93 -8.79 1.13
N SER A 23 -12.92 -8.01 2.22
CA SER A 23 -13.40 -6.64 2.18
C SER A 23 -12.41 -5.69 1.50
N SER A 24 -12.92 -4.79 0.67
CA SER A 24 -12.14 -3.67 0.12
C SER A 24 -11.57 -2.73 1.19
N THR A 25 -12.11 -2.78 2.42
CA THR A 25 -11.71 -1.89 3.52
C THR A 25 -10.23 -2.04 3.89
N ILE A 26 -9.70 -3.26 3.92
CA ILE A 26 -8.29 -3.51 4.28
C ILE A 26 -7.35 -2.95 3.21
N TRP A 27 -7.76 -2.93 1.95
CA TRP A 27 -6.96 -2.44 0.81
C TRP A 27 -7.03 -0.92 0.63
N LEU A 28 -8.15 -0.30 1.01
CA LEU A 28 -8.36 1.14 0.91
C LEU A 28 -7.87 1.93 2.13
N CYS A 29 -7.45 1.24 3.21
CA CYS A 29 -6.86 1.89 4.37
C CYS A 29 -5.53 2.56 4.01
N MET A 30 -5.46 3.88 4.14
CA MET A 30 -4.27 4.70 3.84
C MET A 30 -3.21 4.69 4.96
N SER A 31 -3.42 3.92 6.03
CA SER A 31 -2.56 3.91 7.23
C SER A 31 -2.22 5.32 7.73
N CYS A 32 -3.19 6.25 7.71
CA CYS A 32 -2.99 7.64 8.14
C CYS A 32 -2.95 7.83 9.67
N GLU A 33 -3.06 6.75 10.43
CA GLU A 33 -2.98 6.68 11.91
C GLU A 33 -3.98 7.55 12.69
N THR A 34 -4.89 8.25 12.02
CA THR A 34 -5.92 9.09 12.65
C THR A 34 -6.85 8.27 13.56
N CYS A 35 -7.07 7.01 13.24
CA CYS A 35 -7.87 6.10 14.05
C CYS A 35 -7.17 5.70 15.36
N ILE A 36 -5.83 5.62 15.37
CA ILE A 36 -5.03 5.26 16.54
C ILE A 36 -5.01 6.42 17.54
N THR A 37 -4.72 7.63 17.05
CA THR A 37 -4.61 8.83 17.89
C THR A 37 -5.91 9.21 18.60
N ARG A 38 -7.05 8.75 18.10
CA ARG A 38 -8.37 8.97 18.69
C ARG A 38 -8.89 7.80 19.52
N CYS A 39 -8.21 6.66 19.50
CA CYS A 39 -8.69 5.46 20.16
C CYS A 39 -8.43 5.53 21.67
N PRO A 40 -9.47 5.54 22.54
CA PRO A 40 -9.27 5.53 23.98
C PRO A 40 -8.67 4.21 24.49
N ASN A 41 -8.74 3.14 23.68
CA ASN A 41 -8.21 1.81 24.00
C ASN A 41 -6.85 1.54 23.36
N GLU A 42 -6.21 2.55 22.75
CA GLU A 42 -4.86 2.46 22.16
C GLU A 42 -4.71 1.30 21.13
N VAL A 43 -5.78 1.00 20.39
CA VAL A 43 -5.76 -0.07 19.40
C VAL A 43 -4.98 0.40 18.16
N ASP A 44 -3.94 -0.34 17.80
CA ASP A 44 -3.17 -0.12 16.57
C ASP A 44 -3.91 -0.67 15.34
N ILE A 45 -4.91 0.09 14.92
CA ILE A 45 -5.77 -0.24 13.78
C ILE A 45 -4.97 -0.23 12.47
N ALA A 46 -3.98 0.65 12.31
CA ALA A 46 -3.20 0.71 11.08
C ALA A 46 -2.40 -0.58 10.88
N ARG A 47 -1.68 -1.04 11.93
CA ARG A 47 -0.98 -2.32 11.92
C ARG A 47 -1.93 -3.50 11.75
N MET A 48 -3.10 -3.45 12.40
CA MET A 48 -4.12 -4.49 12.19
C MET A 48 -4.54 -4.58 10.72
N MET A 49 -4.79 -3.46 10.04
CA MET A 49 -5.14 -3.45 8.62
C MET A 49 -3.99 -3.98 7.74
N ASP A 50 -2.73 -3.65 8.07
CA ASP A 50 -1.56 -4.21 7.39
C ASP A 50 -1.48 -5.75 7.52
N VAL A 51 -1.68 -6.27 8.72
CA VAL A 51 -1.70 -7.72 8.96
C VAL A 51 -2.83 -8.39 8.18
N LEU A 52 -4.03 -7.79 8.15
CA LEU A 52 -5.14 -8.33 7.37
C LEU A 52 -4.85 -8.34 5.86
N ARG A 53 -4.17 -7.32 5.32
CA ARG A 53 -3.71 -7.30 3.92
C ARG A 53 -2.77 -8.46 3.65
N GLN A 54 -1.78 -8.67 4.52
CA GLN A 54 -0.82 -9.76 4.38
C GLN A 54 -1.51 -11.13 4.44
N MET A 55 -2.40 -11.34 5.42
CA MET A 55 -3.18 -12.56 5.54
C MET A 55 -4.07 -12.81 4.31
N ALA A 56 -4.63 -11.77 3.70
CA ALA A 56 -5.42 -11.89 2.47
C ALA A 56 -4.55 -12.29 1.27
N ILE A 57 -3.30 -11.80 1.18
CA ILE A 57 -2.34 -12.22 0.16
C ILE A 57 -1.96 -13.70 0.35
N GLU A 58 -1.61 -14.10 1.57
CA GLU A 58 -1.24 -15.49 1.91
C GLU A 58 -2.37 -16.48 1.67
N SER A 59 -3.61 -16.05 1.92
CA SER A 59 -4.81 -16.86 1.66
C SER A 59 -5.24 -16.87 0.18
N GLY A 60 -4.54 -16.13 -0.70
CA GLY A 60 -4.85 -16.04 -2.13
C GLY A 60 -6.09 -15.19 -2.48
N ILE A 61 -6.63 -14.43 -1.52
CA ILE A 61 -7.87 -13.66 -1.65
C ILE A 61 -7.64 -12.33 -2.40
N GLY A 62 -6.43 -11.77 -2.32
CA GLY A 62 -6.04 -10.58 -3.08
C GLY A 62 -6.91 -9.33 -2.86
N ALA A 63 -6.71 -8.30 -3.66
CA ALA A 63 -7.54 -7.09 -3.64
C ALA A 63 -8.69 -7.21 -4.66
N ARG A 64 -9.91 -6.88 -4.24
CA ARG A 64 -11.07 -6.82 -5.14
C ARG A 64 -10.88 -5.77 -6.24
N GLU A 65 -10.19 -4.68 -5.93
CA GLU A 65 -9.85 -3.62 -6.85
C GLU A 65 -8.68 -4.03 -7.74
N LYS A 66 -8.95 -4.12 -9.05
CA LYS A 66 -8.02 -4.62 -10.10
C LYS A 66 -6.61 -4.00 -10.11
N ASN A 67 -6.44 -2.81 -9.53
CA ASN A 67 -5.19 -2.05 -9.56
C ASN A 67 -4.56 -1.79 -8.18
N VAL A 68 -5.29 -1.99 -7.07
CA VAL A 68 -4.76 -1.63 -5.74
C VAL A 68 -3.60 -2.54 -5.35
N LEU A 69 -3.73 -3.85 -5.61
CA LEU A 69 -2.64 -4.80 -5.37
C LEU A 69 -1.41 -4.46 -6.23
N LYS A 70 -1.61 -4.18 -7.53
CA LYS A 70 -0.53 -3.81 -8.46
C LYS A 70 0.19 -2.53 -8.04
N PHE A 71 -0.56 -1.56 -7.55
CA PHE A 71 -0.01 -0.32 -6.99
C PHE A 71 0.83 -0.61 -5.74
N HIS A 72 0.28 -1.39 -4.80
CA HIS A 72 0.97 -1.79 -3.58
C HIS A 72 2.29 -2.52 -3.87
N GLU A 73 2.29 -3.47 -4.82
CA GLU A 73 3.50 -4.15 -5.24
C GLU A 73 4.52 -3.22 -5.91
N ALA A 74 4.07 -2.31 -6.79
CA ALA A 74 4.95 -1.35 -7.44
C ALA A 74 5.62 -0.41 -6.42
N PHE A 75 4.85 0.01 -5.42
CA PHE A 75 5.31 0.81 -4.30
C PHE A 75 6.40 0.08 -3.49
N LEU A 76 6.12 -1.16 -3.03
CA LEU A 76 7.07 -1.95 -2.25
C LEU A 76 8.33 -2.31 -3.05
N SER A 77 8.18 -2.64 -4.33
CA SER A 77 9.31 -2.89 -5.24
C SER A 77 10.21 -1.65 -5.37
N GLY A 78 9.62 -0.47 -5.51
CA GLY A 78 10.36 0.80 -5.55
C GLY A 78 11.18 1.03 -4.28
N ILE A 79 10.60 0.80 -3.10
CA ILE A 79 11.30 0.92 -1.81
C ILE A 79 12.43 -0.11 -1.71
N LYS A 80 12.18 -1.37 -2.08
CA LYS A 80 13.20 -2.43 -2.05
C LYS A 80 14.41 -2.11 -2.92
N MET A 81 14.20 -1.46 -4.08
CA MET A 81 15.28 -1.11 -5.00
C MET A 81 16.02 0.18 -4.63
N GLY A 82 15.30 1.23 -4.23
CA GLY A 82 15.85 2.57 -4.05
C GLY A 82 16.01 3.03 -2.60
N GLY A 83 15.47 2.27 -1.64
CA GLY A 83 15.34 2.67 -0.22
C GLY A 83 14.40 3.86 0.01
N ARG A 84 13.89 4.45 -1.07
CA ARG A 84 13.00 5.60 -1.13
C ARG A 84 12.19 5.51 -2.42
N ILE A 85 10.98 6.03 -2.38
CA ILE A 85 10.10 6.04 -3.54
C ILE A 85 10.64 7.03 -4.56
N ASN A 86 10.79 6.54 -5.78
CA ASN A 86 10.95 7.36 -6.97
C ASN A 86 9.57 7.45 -7.62
N GLU A 87 8.87 8.56 -7.43
CA GLU A 87 7.51 8.75 -7.91
C GLU A 87 7.36 8.53 -9.43
N PRO A 88 8.19 9.13 -10.30
CA PRO A 88 8.09 8.86 -11.74
C PRO A 88 8.35 7.39 -12.10
N MET A 89 9.37 6.76 -11.51
CA MET A 89 9.68 5.36 -11.80
C MET A 89 8.59 4.42 -11.29
N MET A 90 8.06 4.66 -10.09
CA MET A 90 6.98 3.88 -9.51
C MET A 90 5.72 4.00 -10.37
N MET A 91 5.41 5.21 -10.86
CA MET A 91 4.27 5.45 -11.74
C MET A 91 4.41 4.72 -13.07
N VAL A 92 5.61 4.72 -13.67
CA VAL A 92 5.92 3.93 -14.87
C VAL A 92 5.73 2.43 -14.60
N GLN A 93 6.31 1.90 -13.51
CA GLN A 93 6.17 0.49 -13.13
C GLN A 93 4.71 0.10 -12.90
N TYR A 94 3.95 0.94 -12.20
CA TYR A 94 2.53 0.73 -11.95
C TYR A 94 1.72 0.72 -13.25
N LYS A 95 1.95 1.68 -14.16
CA LYS A 95 1.26 1.71 -15.46
C LYS A 95 1.59 0.51 -16.34
N LEU A 96 2.84 0.07 -16.33
CA LEU A 96 3.26 -1.15 -17.03
C LEU A 96 2.58 -2.40 -16.44
N LYS A 97 2.50 -2.51 -15.11
CA LYS A 97 1.83 -3.64 -14.44
C LYS A 97 0.30 -3.61 -14.58
N SER A 98 -0.30 -2.43 -14.54
CA SER A 98 -1.75 -2.24 -14.62
C SER A 98 -2.27 -2.33 -16.06
N GLY A 99 -1.44 -2.01 -17.05
CA GLY A 99 -1.82 -1.90 -18.46
C GLY A 99 -2.47 -0.55 -18.81
N ASP A 100 -2.65 0.32 -17.82
CA ASP A 100 -3.31 1.62 -17.97
C ASP A 100 -2.30 2.73 -18.34
N LEU A 101 -1.78 2.63 -19.57
CA LEU A 101 -0.69 3.48 -20.06
C LEU A 101 -1.13 4.91 -20.39
N PHE A 102 -2.39 5.11 -20.81
CA PHE A 102 -2.83 6.37 -21.44
C PHE A 102 -3.70 7.28 -20.57
N SER A 103 -4.26 6.78 -19.46
CA SER A 103 -5.19 7.54 -18.59
C SER A 103 -4.64 8.87 -18.07
N ASP A 104 -3.35 8.92 -17.74
CA ASP A 104 -2.71 10.09 -17.10
C ASP A 104 -1.82 10.91 -18.06
N VAL A 105 -1.76 10.54 -19.35
CA VAL A 105 -0.91 11.22 -20.34
C VAL A 105 -1.32 12.68 -20.52
N THR A 106 -2.60 13.01 -20.30
CA THR A 106 -3.13 14.38 -20.36
C THR A 106 -2.64 15.26 -19.21
N LEU A 107 -2.31 14.67 -18.05
CA LEU A 107 -1.84 15.40 -16.86
C LEU A 107 -0.32 15.59 -16.84
N ALA A 108 0.42 14.72 -17.55
CA ALA A 108 1.88 14.71 -17.58
C ALA A 108 2.51 16.06 -18.02
N PRO A 109 2.04 16.74 -19.10
CA PRO A 109 2.61 18.03 -19.51
C PRO A 109 2.46 19.11 -18.43
N GLY A 110 1.29 19.18 -17.80
CA GLY A 110 1.00 20.18 -16.76
C GLY A 110 1.82 19.96 -15.48
N MET A 111 2.11 18.71 -15.11
CA MET A 111 2.97 18.40 -13.97
C MET A 111 4.46 18.65 -14.28
N PHE A 112 4.90 18.37 -15.51
CA PHE A 112 6.25 18.65 -15.96
C PHE A 112 6.54 20.16 -16.01
N LEU A 113 5.63 20.94 -16.60
CA LEU A 113 5.71 22.41 -16.65
C LEU A 113 5.77 23.03 -15.25
N LYS A 114 5.07 22.45 -14.27
CA LYS A 114 5.08 22.90 -12.87
C LYS A 114 6.28 22.37 -12.07
N GLY A 115 7.21 21.65 -12.69
CA GLY A 115 8.39 21.07 -12.02
C GLY A 115 8.06 20.00 -10.98
N LYS A 116 6.85 19.43 -11.00
CA LYS A 116 6.37 18.44 -10.01
C LYS A 116 6.83 17.02 -10.31
N LEU A 117 7.44 16.79 -11.47
CA LEU A 117 8.03 15.50 -11.85
C LEU A 117 9.55 15.58 -11.67
N ALA A 118 10.03 15.17 -10.50
CA ALA A 118 11.46 15.09 -10.22
C ALA A 118 12.10 13.97 -11.06
N LEU A 119 12.83 14.33 -12.12
CA LEU A 119 13.61 13.38 -12.93
C LEU A 119 14.74 12.71 -12.14
N ILE A 120 15.26 13.39 -11.12
CA ILE A 120 16.33 12.87 -10.27
C ILE A 120 15.72 12.20 -9.04
N SER A 121 15.87 10.89 -8.99
CA SER A 121 15.43 10.06 -7.87
C SER A 121 16.20 10.37 -6.60
N PRO A 122 15.54 10.60 -5.46
CA PRO A 122 16.21 10.45 -4.18
C PRO A 122 16.55 8.96 -3.97
N ARG A 123 17.74 8.68 -3.47
CA ARG A 123 18.12 7.36 -2.93
C ARG A 123 18.46 7.51 -1.46
N THR A 124 18.15 6.48 -0.69
CA THR A 124 18.54 6.44 0.72
C THR A 124 20.05 6.14 0.83
N LYS A 125 20.73 6.82 1.76
CA LYS A 125 22.17 6.61 2.01
C LYS A 125 22.46 5.20 2.54
N ASP A 126 21.55 4.67 3.36
CA ASP A 126 21.63 3.34 3.94
C ASP A 126 20.67 2.35 3.23
N LEU A 127 21.07 1.93 2.03
CA LEU A 127 20.33 0.93 1.27
C LEU A 127 20.41 -0.48 1.90
N LYS A 128 21.44 -0.72 2.73
CA LYS A 128 21.71 -2.02 3.33
C LYS A 128 20.64 -2.34 4.37
N SER A 129 20.38 -1.43 5.30
CA SER A 129 19.33 -1.63 6.32
C SER A 129 17.96 -1.87 5.70
N VAL A 130 17.63 -1.18 4.59
CA VAL A 130 16.36 -1.43 3.89
C VAL A 130 16.31 -2.86 3.36
N LYS A 131 17.37 -3.34 2.69
CA LYS A 131 17.44 -4.72 2.20
C LYS A 131 17.33 -5.73 3.34
N ASP A 132 18.03 -5.49 4.44
CA ASP A 132 18.00 -6.35 5.63
C ASP A 132 16.59 -6.46 6.22
N ILE A 133 15.81 -5.37 6.23
CA ILE A 133 14.40 -5.39 6.64
C ILE A 133 13.58 -6.32 5.74
N PHE A 134 13.68 -6.15 4.41
CA PHE A 134 12.95 -7.00 3.46
C PHE A 134 13.36 -8.47 3.51
N GLU A 135 14.62 -8.78 3.81
CA GLU A 135 15.09 -10.15 3.99
C GLU A 135 14.52 -10.77 5.27
N LYS A 136 14.51 -10.03 6.37
CA LYS A 136 13.92 -10.48 7.65
C LYS A 136 12.42 -10.73 7.54
N THR A 137 11.69 -9.93 6.77
CA THR A 137 10.24 -10.04 6.61
C THR A 137 9.81 -10.99 5.48
N ARG A 138 10.74 -11.71 4.84
CA ARG A 138 10.43 -12.62 3.72
C ARG A 138 9.69 -13.90 4.13
N HIS A 139 9.63 -14.18 5.43
CA HIS A 139 9.08 -15.42 6.01
C HIS A 139 8.04 -15.16 7.11
N SER A 140 7.54 -13.92 7.23
CA SER A 140 6.47 -13.54 8.16
C SER A 140 5.12 -13.47 7.47
#